data_AF-A0A5C6EQT7-F1
#
_entry.id   AF-A0A5C6EQT7-F1
#
_cell.length_a   1.000
_cell.length_b   1.000
_cell.length_c   1.000
_cell.angle_alpha   90.00
_cell.angle_beta   90.00
_cell.angle_gamma   90.00
#
_symmetry.space_group_name_H-M   'P 1'
#
loop_
_entity.id
_entity.type
_entity.pdbx_description
1 polymer ?
#
loop_
_entity_poly.entity_id
_entity_poly.type
_entity_poly.pdbx_seq_one_letter_code
_entity_poly.pdbx_strand_id
1 'polypeptide(L)'
;MSDSDLTDDDITDLIGDPPPFTPIDVPPDPNDVARADFLRRVAGWLERRVELEGLQREFTTPDALPEFLAELDAFVSNATPAHECWAFSSPQADWDRLAGRSGFALVANGDVTDVLVTLMS
;
A
#
# COMPACT_ATOMS: atom_id res chain seq x y z
N MET A 1 64.31 -10.99 -27.09
CA MET A 1 63.77 -12.27 -26.58
C MET A 1 63.41 -12.03 -25.13
N SER A 2 62.17 -12.00 -24.66
CA SER A 2 60.85 -11.87 -25.27
C SER A 2 60.00 -11.22 -24.17
N ASP A 3 59.32 -10.12 -24.48
CA ASP A 3 58.24 -9.60 -23.65
C ASP A 3 57.14 -10.67 -23.60
N SER A 4 56.77 -11.09 -22.40
CA SER A 4 55.68 -12.04 -22.20
C SER A 4 54.39 -11.25 -22.09
N ASP A 5 53.63 -11.20 -23.19
CA ASP A 5 52.23 -10.79 -23.17
C ASP A 5 51.43 -11.83 -22.39
N LEU A 6 51.01 -11.45 -21.18
CA LEU A 6 49.99 -12.17 -20.42
C LEU A 6 48.66 -11.97 -21.19
N THR A 7 48.15 -13.02 -21.80
CA THR A 7 46.87 -12.98 -22.50
C THR A 7 45.72 -12.95 -21.49
N ASP A 8 44.64 -12.22 -21.76
CA ASP A 8 43.46 -12.07 -20.89
C ASP A 8 42.86 -13.42 -20.43
N ASP A 9 43.08 -14.49 -21.18
CA ASP A 9 42.65 -15.85 -20.81
C ASP A 9 43.36 -16.38 -19.54
N ASP A 10 44.63 -16.03 -19.30
CA ASP A 10 45.39 -16.47 -18.11
C ASP A 10 44.90 -15.78 -16.81
N ILE A 11 44.24 -14.62 -16.93
CA ILE A 11 43.67 -13.90 -15.79
C ILE A 11 42.38 -14.57 -15.33
N THR A 12 41.62 -15.14 -16.26
CA THR A 12 40.29 -15.71 -15.99
C THR A 12 40.38 -17.06 -15.26
N ASP A 13 41.41 -17.86 -15.55
CA ASP A 13 41.69 -19.12 -14.85
C ASP A 13 42.22 -18.93 -13.41
N LEU A 14 42.78 -17.76 -13.08
CA LEU A 14 43.34 -17.47 -11.75
C LEU A 14 42.29 -17.02 -10.73
N ILE A 15 41.18 -16.46 -11.21
CA ILE A 15 40.17 -15.79 -10.36
C ILE A 15 39.01 -16.74 -10.01
N GLY A 16 38.79 -17.80 -10.80
CA GLY A 16 37.65 -18.69 -10.65
C GLY A 16 36.33 -17.98 -10.94
N ASP A 17 35.29 -18.75 -11.26
CA ASP A 17 33.96 -18.18 -11.44
C ASP A 17 33.52 -17.46 -10.15
N PRO A 18 33.15 -16.16 -10.19
CA PRO A 18 32.61 -15.51 -9.02
C PRO A 18 31.35 -16.27 -8.58
N PRO A 19 31.16 -16.53 -7.28
CA PRO A 19 29.96 -17.19 -6.81
C PRO A 19 28.74 -16.39 -7.28
N PRO A 20 27.63 -17.06 -7.64
CA PRO A 20 26.43 -16.37 -8.04
C PRO A 20 26.04 -15.41 -6.92
N PHE A 21 25.83 -14.14 -7.26
CA PHE A 21 25.34 -13.13 -6.32
C PHE A 21 24.07 -13.68 -5.65
N THR A 22 24.17 -14.03 -4.37
CA THR A 22 22.99 -14.31 -3.56
C THR A 22 22.24 -12.99 -3.42
N PRO A 23 20.94 -12.92 -3.81
CA PRO A 23 20.14 -11.74 -3.60
C PRO A 23 20.23 -11.35 -2.13
N ILE A 24 20.70 -10.15 -1.85
CA ILE A 24 20.68 -9.59 -0.50
C ILE A 24 19.21 -9.40 -0.16
N ASP A 25 18.76 -10.01 0.93
CA ASP A 25 17.41 -9.81 1.46
C ASP A 25 17.31 -8.37 1.95
N VAL A 26 16.80 -7.48 1.10
CA VAL A 26 16.64 -6.06 1.42
C VAL A 26 15.48 -5.94 2.40
N PRO A 27 15.69 -5.37 3.61
CA PRO A 27 14.60 -5.15 4.55
C PRO A 27 13.47 -4.33 3.91
N PRO A 28 12.20 -4.61 4.24
CA PRO A 28 11.09 -3.84 3.70
C PRO A 28 11.19 -2.36 4.10
N ASP A 29 10.68 -1.49 3.24
CA ASP A 29 10.62 -0.06 3.52
C ASP A 29 9.80 0.19 4.81
N PRO A 30 10.28 1.00 5.76
CA PRO A 30 9.54 1.31 6.98
C PRO A 30 8.12 1.84 6.73
N ASN A 31 7.89 2.55 5.64
CA ASN A 31 6.56 3.06 5.27
C ASN A 31 5.62 1.93 4.82
N ASP A 32 6.14 0.91 4.14
CA ASP A 32 5.35 -0.26 3.75
C ASP A 32 4.92 -1.07 4.97
N VAL A 33 5.80 -1.20 5.96
CA VAL A 33 5.48 -1.85 7.25
C VAL A 33 4.39 -1.06 7.98
N ALA A 34 4.54 0.26 8.08
CA ALA A 34 3.56 1.12 8.73
C ALA A 34 2.20 1.06 8.02
N ARG A 35 2.18 1.06 6.68
CA ARG A 35 0.97 0.92 5.88
C ARG A 35 0.32 -0.45 6.09
N ALA A 36 1.09 -1.53 6.05
CA ALA A 36 0.56 -2.88 6.28
C ALA A 36 -0.04 -3.04 7.69
N ASP A 37 0.59 -2.46 8.70
CA ASP A 37 0.07 -2.43 10.07
C ASP A 37 -1.22 -1.63 10.18
N PHE A 38 -1.30 -0.48 9.49
CA PHE A 38 -2.51 0.33 9.42
C PHE A 38 -3.68 -0.45 8.81
N LEU A 39 -3.48 -1.07 7.63
CA LEU A 39 -4.52 -1.85 6.95
C LEU A 39 -5.02 -3.02 7.81
N ARG A 40 -4.10 -3.69 8.51
CA ARG A 40 -4.44 -4.78 9.44
C ARG A 40 -5.31 -4.31 10.60
N ARG A 41 -5.07 -3.11 11.13
CA ARG A 41 -5.89 -2.53 12.20
C ARG A 41 -7.29 -2.18 11.70
N VAL A 42 -7.38 -1.56 10.52
CA VAL A 42 -8.66 -1.21 9.89
C VAL A 42 -9.52 -2.47 9.69
N ALA A 43 -8.92 -3.60 9.32
CA ALA A 43 -9.62 -4.88 9.22
C ALA A 43 -10.33 -5.29 10.52
N GLY A 44 -9.79 -4.90 11.68
CA GLY A 44 -10.38 -5.15 12.99
C GLY A 44 -11.51 -4.17 13.38
N TRP A 45 -11.75 -3.13 12.58
CA TRP A 45 -12.73 -2.07 12.84
C TRP A 45 -13.83 -1.99 11.79
N LEU A 46 -13.89 -2.93 10.85
CA LEU A 46 -14.93 -2.97 9.83
C LEU A 46 -16.29 -3.19 10.52
N GLU A 47 -17.27 -2.34 10.20
CA GLU A 47 -18.57 -2.37 10.86
C GLU A 47 -19.66 -2.87 9.92
N ARG A 48 -19.82 -2.21 8.77
CA ARG A 48 -20.90 -2.48 7.82
C ARG A 48 -20.42 -2.38 6.39
N ARG A 49 -20.93 -3.28 5.55
CA ARG A 49 -20.77 -3.18 4.10
C ARG A 49 -21.57 -2.02 3.54
N VAL A 50 -20.99 -1.31 2.57
CA VAL A 50 -21.62 -0.20 1.85
C VAL A 50 -21.45 -0.38 0.34
N GLU A 51 -22.35 0.24 -0.42
CA GLU A 51 -22.28 0.24 -1.88
C GLU A 51 -21.34 1.35 -2.35
N LEU A 52 -20.31 0.99 -3.13
CA LEU A 52 -19.30 1.93 -3.63
C LEU A 52 -19.93 3.04 -4.50
N GLU A 53 -20.93 2.70 -5.31
CA GLU A 53 -21.65 3.69 -6.12
C GLU A 53 -22.43 4.71 -5.27
N GLY A 54 -22.92 4.29 -4.11
CA GLY A 54 -23.64 5.18 -3.19
C GLY A 54 -22.72 6.23 -2.58
N LEU A 55 -21.49 5.80 -2.25
CA LEU A 55 -20.41 6.61 -1.71
C LEU A 55 -20.10 7.82 -2.59
N GLN A 56 -19.86 7.60 -3.89
CA GLN A 56 -19.52 8.69 -4.79
C GLN A 56 -20.65 9.74 -4.86
N ARG A 57 -21.91 9.30 -4.86
CA ARG A 57 -23.07 10.22 -4.89
C ARG A 57 -23.25 10.97 -3.57
N GLU A 58 -23.01 10.33 -2.44
CA GLU A 58 -23.19 10.90 -1.11
C GLU A 58 -22.17 12.01 -0.83
N PHE A 59 -20.93 11.81 -1.24
CA PHE A 59 -19.82 12.71 -0.91
C PHE A 59 -19.52 13.77 -1.98
N THR A 60 -20.04 13.61 -3.20
CA THR A 60 -19.96 14.64 -4.26
C THR A 60 -21.03 15.70 -4.01
N THR A 61 -20.80 16.52 -2.98
CA THR A 61 -21.62 17.71 -2.70
C THR A 61 -20.90 18.98 -3.16
N PRO A 62 -21.61 20.08 -3.44
CA PRO A 62 -20.97 21.34 -3.88
C PRO A 62 -19.96 21.91 -2.88
N ASP A 63 -20.09 21.55 -1.60
CA ASP A 63 -19.25 22.05 -0.51
C ASP A 63 -18.08 21.11 -0.17
N ALA A 64 -17.92 20.00 -0.90
CA ALA A 64 -16.83 19.05 -0.67
C ALA A 64 -15.47 19.66 -1.06
N LEU A 65 -14.46 19.38 -0.25
CA LEU A 65 -13.09 19.84 -0.50
C LEU A 65 -12.53 19.16 -1.77
N PRO A 66 -11.92 19.90 -2.71
CA PRO A 66 -11.35 19.34 -3.92
C PRO A 66 -10.34 18.22 -3.67
N GLU A 67 -9.54 18.33 -2.61
CA GLU A 67 -8.55 17.33 -2.22
C GLU A 67 -9.23 16.02 -1.82
N PHE A 68 -10.31 16.11 -1.04
CA PHE A 68 -11.09 14.95 -0.64
C PHE A 68 -11.80 14.30 -1.82
N LEU A 69 -12.32 15.09 -2.77
CA LEU A 69 -12.92 14.55 -4.00
C LEU A 69 -11.89 13.81 -4.85
N ALA A 70 -10.64 14.28 -4.91
CA ALA A 70 -9.56 13.58 -5.60
C ALA A 70 -9.19 12.26 -4.90
N GLU A 71 -9.14 12.25 -3.57
CA GLU A 71 -8.91 11.02 -2.80
C GLU A 71 -10.06 10.03 -2.96
N LEU A 72 -11.31 10.50 -2.97
CA LEU A 72 -12.48 9.68 -3.23
C LEU A 72 -12.45 9.07 -4.64
N ASP A 73 -12.09 9.85 -5.66
CA ASP A 73 -11.98 9.36 -7.04
C ASP A 73 -10.86 8.32 -7.17
N ALA A 74 -9.72 8.55 -6.52
CA ALA A 74 -8.63 7.57 -6.45
C ALA A 74 -9.06 6.28 -5.75
N PHE A 75 -9.73 6.39 -4.61
CA PHE A 75 -10.26 5.25 -3.85
C PHE A 75 -11.25 4.43 -4.68
N VAL A 76 -12.21 5.09 -5.36
CA VAL A 76 -13.17 4.41 -6.24
C VAL A 76 -12.47 3.77 -7.44
N SER A 77 -11.47 4.45 -8.02
CA SER A 77 -10.70 3.93 -9.16
C SER A 77 -9.84 2.71 -8.80
N ASN A 78 -9.41 2.58 -7.55
CA ASN A 78 -8.68 1.41 -7.04
C ASN A 78 -9.59 0.19 -6.84
N ALA A 79 -10.91 0.38 -6.78
CA ALA A 79 -11.85 -0.71 -6.63
C ALA A 79 -11.91 -1.57 -7.90
N THR A 80 -12.02 -2.88 -7.68
CA THR A 80 -12.26 -3.87 -8.72
C THR A 80 -13.51 -4.67 -8.38
N PRO A 81 -14.09 -5.46 -9.31
CA PRO A 81 -15.26 -6.28 -9.00
C PRO A 81 -15.08 -7.31 -7.88
N ALA A 82 -13.83 -7.61 -7.50
CA ALA A 82 -13.52 -8.49 -6.38
C ALA A 82 -13.54 -7.78 -5.01
N HIS A 83 -13.58 -6.45 -5.01
CA HIS A 83 -13.57 -5.66 -3.79
C HIS A 83 -14.98 -5.47 -3.22
N GLU A 84 -15.07 -5.57 -1.91
CA GLU A 84 -16.20 -5.10 -1.12
C GLU A 84 -15.82 -3.78 -0.45
N CYS A 85 -16.76 -2.83 -0.40
CA CYS A 85 -16.56 -1.59 0.35
C CYS A 85 -17.17 -1.71 1.74
N TRP A 86 -16.40 -1.34 2.75
CA TRP A 86 -16.80 -1.42 4.16
C TRP A 86 -16.58 -0.09 4.85
N ALA A 87 -17.58 0.37 5.60
CA ALA A 87 -17.38 1.46 6.55
C ALA A 87 -16.70 0.94 7.81
N PHE A 88 -15.79 1.74 8.37
CA PHE A 88 -15.10 1.44 9.61
C PHE A 88 -15.09 2.67 10.53
N SER A 89 -14.98 2.41 11.84
CA SER A 89 -14.78 3.45 12.85
C SER A 89 -13.67 3.03 13.80
N SER A 90 -12.63 3.85 13.88
CA SER A 90 -11.49 3.57 14.75
C SER A 90 -11.78 3.96 16.20
N PRO A 91 -11.29 3.20 17.19
CA PRO A 91 -11.39 3.56 18.59
C PRO A 91 -10.59 4.83 18.88
N GLN A 92 -11.04 5.60 19.86
CA GLN A 92 -10.43 6.89 20.22
C GLN A 92 -8.92 6.80 20.52
N ALA A 93 -8.45 5.67 21.05
CA ALA A 93 -7.04 5.43 21.34
C ALA A 93 -6.12 5.45 20.11
N ASP A 94 -6.67 5.29 18.90
CA ASP A 94 -5.90 5.28 17.65
C ASP A 94 -6.11 6.55 16.80
N TRP A 95 -6.94 7.52 17.21
CA TRP A 95 -7.23 8.71 16.40
C TRP A 95 -5.99 9.53 16.05
N ASP A 96 -5.06 9.72 16.99
CA ASP A 96 -3.82 10.48 16.76
C ASP A 96 -2.90 9.82 15.72
N ARG A 97 -3.11 8.52 15.45
CA ARG A 97 -2.28 7.73 14.53
C ARG A 97 -2.88 7.60 13.13
N LEU A 98 -4.17 7.82 12.97
CA LEU A 98 -4.90 7.47 11.75
C LEU A 98 -5.33 8.69 10.91
N ALA A 99 -4.96 9.91 11.32
CA ALA A 99 -5.38 11.15 10.67
C ALA A 99 -6.92 11.28 10.49
N GLY A 100 -7.72 10.49 11.21
CA GLY A 100 -9.17 10.53 11.16
C GLY A 100 -9.84 9.45 12.02
N ARG A 101 -11.16 9.55 12.14
CA ARG A 101 -11.97 8.79 13.11
C ARG A 101 -12.65 7.58 12.50
N SER A 102 -13.08 7.71 11.25
CA SER A 102 -13.87 6.72 10.53
C SER A 102 -13.65 6.89 9.03
N GLY A 103 -14.08 5.91 8.24
CA GLY A 103 -13.93 6.00 6.81
C GLY A 103 -14.42 4.75 6.10
N PHE A 104 -13.87 4.54 4.92
CA PHE A 104 -14.21 3.43 4.05
C PHE A 104 -12.98 2.62 3.69
N ALA A 105 -13.13 1.31 3.60
CA ALA A 105 -12.09 0.36 3.28
C ALA A 105 -12.52 -0.48 2.08
N LEU A 106 -11.60 -0.71 1.15
CA LEU A 106 -11.75 -1.74 0.13
C LEU A 106 -11.20 -3.05 0.69
N VAL A 107 -11.99 -4.11 0.59
CA VAL A 107 -11.64 -5.44 1.08
C VAL A 107 -11.72 -6.43 -0.07
N ALA A 108 -10.63 -7.12 -0.36
CA ALA A 108 -10.61 -8.23 -1.33
C ALA A 108 -10.02 -9.47 -0.68
N ASN A 109 -10.67 -10.61 -0.86
CA ASN A 109 -10.25 -11.90 -0.27
C ASN A 109 -10.10 -11.87 1.28
N GLY A 110 -10.81 -10.97 1.95
CA GLY A 110 -10.74 -10.79 3.42
C GLY A 110 -9.64 -9.82 3.88
N ASP A 111 -8.82 -9.29 2.98
CA ASP A 111 -7.76 -8.34 3.28
C ASP A 111 -8.18 -6.92 2.90
N VAL A 112 -7.87 -5.95 3.77
CA VAL A 112 -8.04 -4.52 3.47
C VAL A 112 -6.92 -4.09 2.52
N THR A 113 -7.28 -3.67 1.32
CA THR A 113 -6.34 -3.30 0.25
C THR A 113 -6.15 -1.80 0.13
N ASP A 114 -7.19 -1.04 0.45
CA ASP A 114 -7.17 0.42 0.38
C ASP A 114 -8.13 1.04 1.40
N VAL A 115 -7.87 2.29 1.78
CA VAL A 115 -8.63 3.00 2.81
C VAL A 115 -8.77 4.47 2.46
N LEU A 116 -10.01 4.96 2.50
CA LEU A 116 -10.36 6.37 2.47
C LEU A 116 -10.76 6.80 3.88
N VAL A 117 -9.92 7.62 4.51
CA VAL A 117 -10.22 8.18 5.83
C VAL A 117 -11.11 9.41 5.65
N THR A 118 -12.20 9.46 6.41
CA THR A 118 -13.09 10.62 6.45
C THR A 118 -12.97 11.33 7.79
N LEU A 119 -12.89 12.65 7.76
CA LEU A 119 -13.07 13.47 8.95
C LEU A 119 -14.58 13.61 9.22
N MET A 120 -15.30 12.50 9.42
CA MET A 120 -16.68 12.60 9.89
C MET A 120 -16.66 13.17 11.32
N SER A 121 -17.24 14.36 11.45
CA SER A 121 -17.29 15.17 12.66
C SER A 121 -18.23 14.59 13.69
#